data_AF-A0A9W9ZFY8-F1
#
_entry.id   AF-A0A9W9ZFY8-F1
#
_cell.length_a   1.000
_cell.length_b   1.000
_cell.length_c   1.000
_cell.angle_alpha   90.00
_cell.angle_beta   90.00
_cell.angle_gamma   90.00
#
_symmetry.space_group_name_H-M   'P 1'
#
loop_
_entity.id
_entity.type
_entity.pdbx_description
1 polymer ?
#
loop_
_entity_poly.entity_id
_entity_poly.type
_entity_poly.pdbx_seq_one_letter_code
_entity_poly.pdbx_strand_id
1 'polypeptide(L)'
;MCSTYFLLYIPSHGRKWFTRDRQPLHKFALHFIYLPRINRALSSFASAWNNHPLRTENNWSPKRIWVNGMIDFRNHQLMAVADMMEQEPSFDDLTWYGYDPSAPTPMDDGLALVDVQDVDIELPANVLHDLTAAVNPVQLSN
;
A
#
# COMPACT_ATOMS: atom_id res chain seq x y z
N MET A 1 -16.69 5.59 45.14
CA MET A 1 -16.58 4.17 44.69
C MET A 1 -15.28 4.03 43.94
N CYS A 2 -14.22 3.70 44.67
CA CYS A 2 -12.85 3.58 44.18
C CYS A 2 -12.60 2.10 43.91
N SER A 3 -12.49 1.69 42.64
CA SER A 3 -12.18 0.30 42.29
C SER A 3 -10.71 0.20 41.93
N THR A 4 -9.95 -0.07 42.98
CA THR A 4 -8.60 -0.64 43.06
C THR A 4 -7.95 -1.11 41.76
N TYR A 5 -6.86 -0.43 41.40
CA TYR A 5 -5.75 -0.97 40.63
C TYR A 5 -5.16 -2.17 41.38
N PHE A 6 -5.22 -3.37 40.79
CA PHE A 6 -4.48 -4.54 41.29
C PHE A 6 -3.30 -4.84 40.37
N LEU A 7 -2.13 -4.81 40.99
CA LEU A 7 -0.83 -5.05 40.41
C LEU A 7 -0.68 -6.49 39.88
N LEU A 8 0.05 -6.57 38.77
CA LEU A 8 1.01 -7.61 38.39
C LEU A 8 1.22 -8.73 39.42
N TYR A 9 0.61 -9.88 39.18
CA TYR A 9 1.13 -11.17 39.64
C TYR A 9 1.10 -12.13 38.45
N ILE A 10 2.29 -12.44 37.93
CA ILE A 10 2.50 -13.46 36.89
C ILE A 10 2.90 -14.74 37.62
N PRO A 11 2.00 -15.73 37.72
CA PRO A 11 2.39 -17.12 37.73
C PRO A 11 2.35 -17.62 36.29
N SER A 12 3.50 -18.15 35.87
CA SER A 12 3.64 -19.09 34.77
C SER A 12 2.39 -19.97 34.65
N HIS A 13 1.87 -20.13 33.44
CA HIS A 13 1.21 -21.31 32.87
C HIS A 13 0.38 -20.86 31.66
N GLY A 14 0.89 -21.17 30.45
CA GLY A 14 0.13 -21.07 29.20
C GLY A 14 0.03 -19.66 28.64
N ARG A 15 1.01 -19.26 27.82
CA ARG A 15 0.91 -18.08 26.96
C ARG A 15 -0.34 -18.19 26.07
N LYS A 16 -1.44 -17.55 26.45
CA LYS A 16 -2.56 -17.17 25.60
C LYS A 16 -2.59 -15.65 25.47
N TRP A 17 -1.50 -15.07 24.98
CA TRP A 17 -1.43 -13.63 24.67
C TRP A 17 -1.99 -13.33 23.27
N PHE A 18 -2.60 -14.34 22.61
CA PHE A 18 -2.99 -14.30 21.20
C PHE A 18 -4.49 -14.60 21.00
N THR A 19 -5.35 -13.99 21.82
CA THR A 19 -6.80 -14.00 21.54
C THR A 19 -7.40 -12.60 21.63
N ARG A 20 -6.67 -11.59 21.12
CA ARG A 20 -7.24 -10.26 20.81
C ARG A 20 -7.50 -10.07 19.31
N ASP A 21 -7.36 -11.12 18.50
CA ASP A 21 -7.54 -11.05 17.03
C ASP A 21 -8.97 -11.31 16.54
N ARG A 22 -9.95 -11.48 17.44
CA ARG A 22 -11.29 -12.00 17.08
C ARG A 22 -12.41 -10.96 16.94
N GLN A 23 -12.12 -9.67 17.01
CA GLN A 23 -13.14 -8.64 16.74
C GLN A 23 -12.93 -8.13 15.32
N PRO A 24 -13.67 -8.63 14.31
CA PRO A 24 -13.50 -8.17 12.94
C PRO A 24 -13.73 -6.66 12.85
N LEU A 25 -14.59 -6.09 13.71
CA LEU A 25 -14.85 -4.65 13.81
C LEU A 25 -13.59 -3.81 14.00
N HIS A 26 -12.61 -4.29 14.79
CA HIS A 26 -11.35 -3.58 14.98
C HIS A 26 -10.49 -3.60 13.71
N LYS A 27 -10.48 -4.71 12.97
CA LYS A 27 -9.78 -4.82 11.68
C LYS A 27 -10.44 -3.90 10.64
N PHE A 28 -11.77 -3.87 10.60
CA PHE A 28 -12.51 -2.96 9.73
C PHE A 28 -12.20 -1.50 10.05
N ALA A 29 -12.27 -1.10 11.32
CA ALA A 29 -11.97 0.28 11.73
C ALA A 29 -10.53 0.69 11.37
N LEU A 30 -9.58 -0.24 11.51
CA LEU A 30 -8.19 -0.02 11.09
C LEU A 30 -8.09 0.19 9.58
N HIS A 31 -8.67 -0.71 8.77
CA HIS A 31 -8.63 -0.61 7.30
C HIS A 31 -9.34 0.66 6.82
N PHE A 32 -10.50 0.99 7.38
CA PHE A 32 -11.27 2.18 7.03
C PHE A 32 -10.47 3.49 7.18
N ILE A 33 -9.64 3.59 8.21
CA ILE A 33 -8.84 4.78 8.48
C ILE A 33 -7.50 4.75 7.74
N TYR A 34 -6.75 3.65 7.88
CA TYR A 34 -5.35 3.62 7.47
C TYR A 34 -5.16 3.30 5.99
N LEU A 35 -6.02 2.49 5.38
CA LEU A 35 -5.89 2.16 3.95
C LEU A 35 -5.92 3.40 3.04
N PRO A 36 -6.91 4.30 3.13
CA PRO A 36 -6.91 5.54 2.32
C PRO A 36 -5.74 6.48 2.67
N ARG A 37 -5.27 6.47 3.93
CA ARG A 37 -4.14 7.30 4.36
C ARG A 37 -2.81 6.81 3.80
N ILE A 38 -2.58 5.51 3.83
CA ILE A 38 -1.40 4.86 3.26
C ILE A 38 -1.41 5.09 1.75
N ASN A 39 -2.52 4.83 1.07
CA ASN A 39 -2.62 5.06 -0.38
C ASN A 39 -2.32 6.52 -0.74
N ARG A 40 -2.87 7.49 0.00
CA ARG A 40 -2.52 8.90 -0.21
C ARG A 40 -1.05 9.19 0.04
N ALA A 41 -0.48 8.65 1.12
CA ALA A 41 0.93 8.84 1.44
C ALA A 41 1.84 8.24 0.36
N LEU A 42 1.49 7.07 -0.17
CA LEU A 42 2.17 6.43 -1.30
C LEU A 42 2.06 7.27 -2.57
N SER A 43 0.87 7.79 -2.91
CA SER A 43 0.70 8.69 -4.05
C SER A 43 1.52 9.98 -3.89
N SER A 44 1.54 10.56 -2.68
CA SER A 44 2.34 11.74 -2.38
C SER A 44 3.83 11.44 -2.46
N PHE A 45 4.27 10.31 -1.92
CA PHE A 45 5.66 9.86 -1.97
C PHE A 45 6.10 9.63 -3.41
N ALA A 46 5.32 8.88 -4.20
CA ALA A 46 5.60 8.63 -5.60
C ALA A 46 5.69 9.95 -6.40
N SER A 47 4.75 10.87 -6.19
CA SER A 47 4.79 12.19 -6.84
C SER A 47 6.02 13.01 -6.44
N ALA A 48 6.34 13.07 -5.15
CA ALA A 48 7.52 13.77 -4.66
C ALA A 48 8.81 13.15 -5.21
N TRP A 49 8.93 11.82 -5.16
CA TRP A 49 10.09 11.08 -5.62
C TRP A 49 10.30 11.22 -7.13
N ASN A 50 9.24 11.12 -7.93
CA ASN A 50 9.30 11.26 -9.38
C ASN A 50 9.78 12.65 -9.84
N ASN A 51 9.55 13.69 -9.02
CA ASN A 51 9.96 15.06 -9.29
C ASN A 51 11.23 15.47 -8.53
N HIS A 52 11.71 14.64 -7.60
CA HIS A 52 12.89 14.93 -6.78
C HIS A 52 14.17 14.79 -7.63
N PRO A 53 15.07 15.79 -7.65
CA PRO A 53 16.28 15.72 -8.45
C PRO A 53 17.31 14.75 -7.84
N LEU A 54 17.87 13.87 -8.67
CA LEU A 54 18.88 12.92 -8.25
C LEU A 54 20.27 13.52 -8.39
N ARG A 55 21.01 13.61 -7.29
CA ARG A 55 22.38 14.17 -7.26
C ARG A 55 23.34 13.42 -8.20
N THR A 56 23.16 12.12 -8.36
CA THR A 56 24.02 11.25 -9.19
C THR A 56 23.71 11.33 -10.68
N GLU A 57 22.56 11.87 -11.07
CA GLU A 57 22.07 11.88 -12.46
C GLU A 57 21.88 13.32 -12.95
N ASN A 58 22.94 14.13 -12.89
CA ASN A 58 22.94 15.54 -13.31
C ASN A 58 21.85 16.41 -12.66
N ASN A 59 21.41 16.07 -11.44
CA ASN A 59 20.31 16.75 -10.75
C ASN A 59 18.97 16.65 -11.53
N TRP A 60 18.81 15.64 -12.37
CA TRP A 60 17.55 15.35 -13.06
C TRP A 60 16.63 14.51 -12.18
N SER A 61 15.33 14.77 -12.26
CA SER A 61 14.35 13.95 -11.58
C SER A 61 14.11 12.64 -12.35
N PRO A 62 13.67 11.56 -11.69
CA PRO A 62 13.31 10.30 -12.37
C PRO A 62 12.39 10.52 -13.58
N LYS A 63 11.39 11.40 -13.43
CA LYS A 63 10.49 11.77 -14.53
C LYS A 63 11.22 12.40 -15.71
N ARG A 64 12.21 13.27 -15.48
CA ARG A 64 13.01 13.89 -16.53
C ARG A 64 13.90 12.89 -17.24
N ILE A 65 14.52 11.99 -16.48
CA ILE A 65 15.37 10.92 -17.02
C ILE A 65 14.53 10.01 -17.93
N TRP A 66 13.34 9.60 -17.46
CA TRP A 66 12.40 8.81 -18.25
C TRP A 66 12.02 9.51 -19.55
N VAL A 67 11.51 10.75 -19.48
CA VAL A 67 11.09 11.50 -20.67
C VAL A 67 12.24 11.68 -21.66
N ASN A 68 13.44 12.05 -21.17
CA ASN A 68 14.62 12.21 -22.02
C ASN A 68 15.04 10.89 -22.69
N GLY A 69 14.93 9.77 -21.98
CA GLY A 69 15.20 8.45 -22.55
C GLY A 69 14.19 8.05 -23.62
N MET A 70 12.92 8.38 -23.42
CA MET A 70 11.83 8.08 -24.37
C MET A 70 11.91 8.89 -25.67
N ILE A 71 12.39 10.14 -25.61
CA ILE A 71 12.52 11.02 -26.79
C ILE A 71 13.88 10.89 -27.50
N ASP A 72 14.84 10.17 -26.93
CA ASP A 72 16.15 9.99 -27.56
C ASP A 72 16.02 9.03 -28.75
N PHE A 73 16.27 9.55 -29.96
CA PHE A 73 16.23 8.81 -31.22
C PHE A 73 17.02 7.48 -31.19
N ARG A 74 18.09 7.41 -30.38
CA ARG A 74 18.90 6.20 -30.22
C ARG A 74 18.12 5.04 -29.59
N ASN A 75 17.12 5.36 -28.78
CA ASN A 75 16.31 4.40 -28.05
C ASN A 75 15.04 3.98 -28.80
N HIS A 76 14.70 4.63 -29.92
CA HIS A 76 13.52 4.29 -30.73
C HIS A 76 13.55 2.86 -31.28
N GLN A 77 14.73 2.24 -31.38
CA GLN A 77 14.87 0.85 -31.81
C GLN A 77 14.52 -0.17 -30.70
N LEU A 78 14.38 0.29 -29.46
CA LEU A 78 13.97 -0.57 -28.34
C LEU A 78 12.46 -0.78 -28.43
N MET A 79 12.03 -2.04 -28.57
CA MET A 79 10.60 -2.39 -28.69
C MET A 79 9.76 -1.80 -27.55
N ALA A 80 10.28 -1.80 -26.32
CA ALA A 80 9.59 -1.21 -25.17
C ALA A 80 9.37 0.31 -25.30
N VAL A 81 10.28 1.03 -25.96
CA VAL A 81 10.13 2.48 -26.20
C VAL A 81 9.14 2.74 -27.32
N ALA A 82 9.22 1.95 -28.41
CA ALA A 82 8.29 2.04 -29.53
C ALA A 82 6.83 1.76 -29.09
N ASP A 83 6.63 0.70 -28.31
CA ASP A 83 5.33 0.28 -27.78
C ASP A 83 4.67 1.38 -26.92
N MET A 84 5.44 1.97 -26.00
CA MET A 84 5.00 3.08 -25.14
C MET A 84 4.72 4.40 -25.90
N MET A 85 5.29 4.60 -27.09
CA MET A 85 5.02 5.78 -27.92
C MET A 85 3.82 5.60 -28.84
N GLU A 86 3.50 4.36 -29.20
CA GLU A 86 2.43 4.03 -30.15
C GLU A 86 1.09 3.73 -29.45
N GLN A 87 1.09 3.36 -28.17
CA GLN A 87 -0.12 2.90 -27.47
C GLN A 87 -0.25 3.45 -26.03
N GLU A 88 -1.42 4.00 -25.68
CA GLU A 88 -1.80 4.16 -24.26
C GLU A 88 -1.99 2.74 -23.68
N PRO A 89 -1.33 2.39 -22.57
CA PRO A 89 -1.43 1.05 -22.01
C PRO A 89 -2.89 0.80 -21.63
N SER A 90 -3.48 -0.27 -22.19
CA SER A 90 -4.82 -0.68 -21.79
C SER A 90 -4.80 -1.10 -20.31
N PHE A 91 -5.91 -0.89 -19.60
CA PHE A 91 -6.01 -1.29 -18.18
C PHE A 91 -5.66 -2.76 -17.97
N ASP A 92 -6.04 -3.64 -18.91
CA ASP A 92 -5.71 -5.07 -18.90
C ASP A 92 -4.19 -5.33 -18.99
N ASP A 93 -3.44 -4.53 -19.74
CA ASP A 93 -1.99 -4.69 -19.90
C ASP A 93 -1.24 -4.36 -18.59
N LEU A 94 -1.77 -3.41 -17.82
CA LEU A 94 -1.24 -3.05 -16.51
C LEU A 94 -1.53 -4.12 -15.43
N THR A 95 -2.58 -4.93 -15.60
CA THR A 95 -2.90 -6.00 -14.63
C THR A 95 -1.89 -7.14 -14.65
N TRP A 96 -1.19 -7.32 -15.77
CA TRP A 96 -0.17 -8.37 -15.93
C TRP A 96 1.26 -7.88 -15.65
N TYR A 97 1.43 -6.57 -15.47
CA TYR A 97 2.73 -5.99 -15.20
C TYR A 97 3.33 -6.53 -13.89
N GLY A 98 4.50 -7.18 -13.98
CA GLY A 98 5.17 -7.80 -12.83
C GLY A 98 4.80 -9.26 -12.57
N TYR A 99 3.87 -9.83 -13.35
CA TYR A 99 3.64 -11.27 -13.37
C TYR A 99 4.49 -11.91 -14.47
N ASP A 100 5.55 -12.62 -14.08
CA ASP A 100 6.36 -13.42 -14.99
C ASP A 100 6.19 -14.92 -14.65
N PRO A 101 5.41 -15.68 -15.46
CA PRO A 101 5.21 -17.11 -15.22
C PRO A 101 6.48 -17.94 -15.43
N SER A 102 7.49 -17.38 -16.10
CA SER A 102 8.79 -18.01 -16.32
C SER A 102 9.85 -17.52 -15.33
N ALA A 103 9.51 -16.59 -14.44
CA ALA A 103 10.43 -16.16 -13.40
C ALA A 103 10.77 -17.37 -12.51
N PRO A 104 12.04 -17.50 -12.09
CA PRO A 104 12.39 -18.48 -11.08
C PRO A 104 11.51 -18.21 -9.86
N THR A 105 10.96 -19.27 -9.27
CA THR A 105 10.28 -19.14 -7.98
C THR A 105 11.26 -18.46 -7.02
N PRO A 106 10.82 -17.40 -6.29
CA PRO A 106 11.68 -16.78 -5.30
C PRO A 106 12.25 -17.89 -4.43
N MET A 107 13.58 -17.87 -4.21
CA MET A 107 14.17 -18.73 -3.19
C MET A 107 13.41 -18.49 -1.89
N ASP A 108 13.06 -19.55 -1.17
CA ASP A 108 12.46 -19.45 0.16
C ASP A 108 13.41 -18.64 1.05
N ASP A 109 13.16 -17.33 1.12
CA ASP A 109 13.93 -16.36 1.87
C ASP A 109 13.52 -16.36 3.35
N GLY A 110 12.64 -17.29 3.73
CA GLY A 110 12.05 -17.39 5.06
C GLY A 110 11.12 -16.21 5.37
N LEU A 111 10.78 -15.37 4.39
CA LEU A 111 9.79 -14.31 4.56
C LEU A 111 8.41 -14.91 4.37
N ALA A 112 7.57 -14.79 5.39
CA ALA A 112 6.18 -15.20 5.29
C ALA A 112 5.49 -14.33 4.22
N LEU A 113 4.90 -14.97 3.21
CA LEU A 113 3.88 -14.35 2.37
C LEU A 113 2.80 -13.79 3.30
N VAL A 114 2.74 -12.47 3.43
CA VAL A 114 1.75 -11.80 4.29
C VAL A 114 0.42 -11.77 3.54
N ASP A 115 -0.37 -12.84 3.72
CA ASP A 115 -1.76 -12.87 3.29
C ASP A 115 -2.60 -12.02 4.26
N VAL A 116 -3.04 -10.86 3.79
CA VAL A 116 -3.92 -9.98 4.56
C VAL A 116 -5.35 -10.46 4.37
N GLN A 117 -5.89 -11.18 5.37
CA GLN A 117 -7.28 -11.61 5.35
C GLN A 117 -8.22 -10.40 5.20
N ASP A 118 -9.11 -10.50 4.22
CA ASP A 118 -10.22 -9.56 4.08
C ASP A 118 -11.12 -9.58 5.32
N VAL A 119 -11.70 -8.42 5.61
CA VAL A 119 -12.56 -8.23 6.78
C VAL A 119 -14.01 -8.39 6.34
N ASP A 120 -14.51 -9.63 6.38
CA ASP A 120 -15.92 -9.93 6.13
C ASP A 120 -16.79 -9.47 7.31
N ILE A 121 -17.31 -8.25 7.23
CA ILE A 121 -18.34 -7.73 8.13
C ILE A 121 -19.44 -7.07 7.30
N GLU A 122 -20.65 -7.59 7.44
CA GLU A 122 -21.85 -6.89 6.99
C GLU A 122 -22.22 -5.82 8.01
N LEU A 123 -21.79 -4.58 7.75
CA LEU A 123 -22.23 -3.42 8.52
C LEU A 123 -23.58 -2.94 7.99
N PRO A 124 -24.57 -2.66 8.86
CA PRO A 124 -25.83 -2.11 8.41
C PRO A 124 -25.61 -0.68 7.86
N ALA A 125 -26.31 -0.35 6.78
CA ALA A 125 -26.04 0.84 5.96
C ALA A 125 -26.12 2.17 6.73
N ASN A 126 -26.95 2.23 7.77
CA ASN A 126 -27.05 3.39 8.66
C ASN A 126 -25.73 3.67 9.41
N VAL A 127 -25.06 2.64 9.92
CA VAL A 127 -23.80 2.78 10.66
C VAL A 127 -22.68 3.23 9.71
N LEU A 128 -22.65 2.72 8.48
CA LEU A 128 -21.67 3.15 7.48
C LEU A 128 -21.86 4.63 7.07
N HIS A 129 -23.12 5.06 6.93
CA HIS A 129 -23.44 6.46 6.64
C HIS A 129 -22.98 7.39 7.79
N ASP A 130 -23.27 7.03 9.04
CA ASP A 130 -22.88 7.82 10.20
C ASP A 130 -21.34 7.86 10.36
N LEU A 131 -20.65 6.74 10.11
CA LEU A 131 -19.19 6.67 10.16
C LEU A 131 -18.52 7.54 9.09
N THR A 132 -19.01 7.50 7.85
CA THR A 132 -18.47 8.32 6.76
C THR A 132 -18.76 9.81 6.94
N ALA A 133 -19.88 10.16 7.58
CA ALA A 133 -20.20 11.53 7.95
C ALA A 133 -19.34 12.05 9.12
N ALA A 134 -19.04 11.21 10.10
CA ALA A 134 -18.29 11.58 11.31
C ALA A 134 -16.76 11.59 11.12
N VAL A 135 -16.23 10.68 10.31
CA VAL A 135 -14.79 10.51 10.11
C VAL A 135 -14.46 10.63 8.64
N ASN A 136 -13.78 11.72 8.26
CA ASN A 136 -13.14 11.83 6.96
C ASN A 136 -11.72 11.22 7.04
N PRO A 137 -11.48 10.03 6.47
CA PRO A 137 -10.20 9.36 6.59
C PRO A 137 -9.08 10.09 5.83
N VAL A 138 -9.42 10.97 4.89
CA VAL A 138 -8.49 11.74 4.05
C VAL A 138 -8.24 13.16 4.60
N GLN A 139 -8.94 13.61 5.63
CA GLN A 139 -8.68 14.93 6.20
C GLN A 139 -7.31 14.95 6.89
N LEU A 140 -6.50 15.98 6.62
CA LEU A 140 -5.22 16.18 7.30
C LEU A 140 -5.49 16.41 8.78
N SER A 141 -4.69 15.79 9.65
CA SER A 141 -4.66 16.24 11.05
C SER A 141 -4.10 17.65 11.01
N ASN A 142 -4.91 18.64 11.41
CA ASN A 142 -4.43 19.98 11.71
C ASN A 142 -3.38 19.93 12.83
#